data_AF-A0A174E2C7-F1
#
_entry.id   AF-A0A174E2C7-F1
#
_cell.length_a   1.000
_cell.length_b   1.000
_cell.length_c   1.000
_cell.angle_alpha   90.00
_cell.angle_beta   90.00
_cell.angle_gamma   90.00
#
_symmetry.space_group_name_H-M   'P 1'
#
loop_
_entity.id
_entity.type
_entity.pdbx_description
1 polymer ?
#
loop_
_entity_poly.entity_id
_entity_poly.type
_entity_poly.pdbx_seq_one_letter_code
_entity_poly.pdbx_strand_id
1 'polypeptide(L)'
;MNFQEQIQQIFGTTDIYELKQISRDADNYRCLKADMNNSIISEKKKNTGRKNSFTEEQLAHILALQDRGEKITDIARQYHVSRQTIYSQIKRAYNFSDDPDVKMRMNFMNHDDLCTTIDIDFRHEKIKIKNYTDQIIFRAFGVVTDPDWADFEYFLEERCFPRTRDHRKDILREMGLPFYDPLLIIEKTQGRMSDDHQWIMILKKEG
;
A
#
# COMPACT_ATOMS: atom_id res chain seq x y z
N MET A 1 15.37 -30.90 -25.58
CA MET A 1 14.26 -30.71 -24.61
C MET A 1 13.02 -31.32 -25.21
N ASN A 2 12.46 -32.32 -24.55
CA ASN A 2 11.25 -33.05 -24.96
C ASN A 2 10.00 -32.20 -24.65
N PHE A 3 8.93 -32.35 -25.45
CA PHE A 3 7.63 -31.73 -25.18
C PHE A 3 7.12 -31.95 -23.74
N GLN A 4 7.32 -33.13 -23.16
CA GLN A 4 6.96 -33.39 -21.76
C GLN A 4 7.78 -32.55 -20.78
N GLU A 5 9.07 -32.34 -21.03
CA GLU A 5 9.93 -31.48 -20.20
C GLU A 5 9.48 -30.02 -20.29
N GLN A 6 9.08 -29.57 -21.48
CA GLN A 6 8.55 -28.22 -21.67
C GLN A 6 7.21 -28.04 -20.96
N ILE A 7 6.31 -29.02 -21.04
CA ILE A 7 5.01 -29.00 -20.36
C ILE A 7 5.22 -28.98 -18.84
N GLN A 8 6.11 -29.83 -18.31
CA GLN A 8 6.49 -29.83 -16.90
C GLN A 8 7.11 -28.49 -16.47
N GLN A 9 7.94 -27.87 -17.30
CA GLN A 9 8.57 -26.59 -16.99
C GLN A 9 7.58 -25.42 -16.98
N ILE A 10 6.62 -25.41 -17.91
CA ILE A 10 5.64 -24.32 -18.05
C ILE A 10 4.51 -24.45 -17.02
N PHE A 11 3.97 -25.65 -16.84
CA PHE A 11 2.77 -25.88 -16.04
C PHE A 11 3.01 -26.57 -14.71
N GLY A 12 4.26 -26.99 -14.41
CA GLY A 12 4.61 -27.69 -13.17
C GLY A 12 4.10 -29.14 -13.10
N THR A 13 3.41 -29.62 -14.15
CA THR A 13 2.82 -30.94 -14.22
C THR A 13 2.68 -31.39 -15.68
N THR A 14 2.78 -32.69 -15.92
CA THR A 14 2.41 -33.33 -17.19
C THR A 14 1.09 -34.11 -17.10
N ASP A 15 0.43 -34.08 -15.94
CA ASP A 15 -0.85 -34.78 -15.74
C ASP A 15 -1.99 -34.07 -16.49
N ILE A 16 -2.76 -34.84 -17.27
CA ILE A 16 -3.80 -34.30 -18.15
C ILE A 16 -4.97 -33.70 -17.37
N TYR A 17 -5.30 -34.22 -16.19
CA TYR A 17 -6.40 -33.69 -15.37
C TYR A 17 -6.00 -32.37 -14.72
N GLU A 18 -4.76 -32.29 -14.21
CA GLU A 18 -4.21 -31.04 -13.66
C GLU A 18 -4.08 -29.97 -14.75
N LEU A 19 -3.59 -30.31 -15.95
CA LEU A 19 -3.52 -29.36 -17.07
C LEU A 19 -4.91 -28.81 -17.47
N LYS A 20 -5.95 -29.66 -17.45
CA LYS A 20 -7.35 -29.23 -17.70
C LYS A 20 -7.88 -28.35 -16.57
N GLN A 21 -7.43 -28.55 -15.34
CA GLN A 21 -7.81 -27.70 -14.22
C GLN A 21 -7.14 -26.32 -14.33
N ILE A 22 -5.83 -26.29 -14.61
CA ILE A 22 -5.06 -25.06 -14.85
C ILE A 22 -5.69 -24.22 -15.97
N SER A 23 -6.14 -24.84 -17.07
CA SER A 23 -6.83 -24.13 -18.14
C SER A 23 -8.14 -23.51 -17.69
N ARG A 24 -8.96 -24.24 -16.90
CA ARG A 24 -10.23 -23.73 -16.37
C ARG A 24 -10.02 -22.58 -15.38
N ASP A 25 -9.02 -22.69 -14.53
CA ASP A 25 -8.67 -21.66 -13.56
C ASP A 25 -8.13 -20.40 -14.27
N ALA A 26 -7.36 -20.57 -15.34
CA ALA A 26 -6.90 -19.46 -16.19
C ALA A 26 -8.05 -18.73 -16.89
N ASP A 27 -9.06 -19.45 -17.38
CA ASP A 27 -10.24 -18.84 -17.99
C ASP A 27 -11.13 -18.12 -16.96
N ASN A 28 -11.32 -18.71 -15.77
CA ASN A 28 -12.00 -18.05 -14.65
C ASN A 28 -11.29 -16.76 -14.24
N TYR A 29 -9.95 -16.77 -14.19
CA TYR A 29 -9.16 -15.57 -13.89
C TYR A 29 -9.32 -14.47 -14.96
N ARG A 30 -9.42 -14.84 -16.25
CA ARG A 30 -9.69 -13.88 -17.34
C ARG A 30 -11.07 -13.24 -17.19
N CYS A 31 -12.09 -14.01 -16.83
CA CYS A 31 -13.45 -13.51 -16.59
C CYS A 31 -13.48 -12.56 -15.38
N LEU A 32 -12.84 -12.92 -14.27
CA LEU A 32 -12.68 -12.04 -13.09
C LEU A 32 -11.96 -10.73 -13.43
N LYS A 33 -10.91 -10.77 -14.27
CA LYS A 33 -10.26 -9.55 -14.78
C LYS A 33 -11.18 -8.68 -15.64
N ALA A 34 -12.07 -9.28 -16.43
CA ALA A 34 -13.02 -8.53 -17.26
C ALA A 34 -14.09 -7.83 -16.39
N ASP A 35 -14.58 -8.48 -15.34
CA ASP A 35 -15.52 -7.90 -14.37
C ASP A 35 -14.86 -6.83 -13.49
N MET A 36 -13.58 -7.02 -13.13
CA MET A 36 -12.77 -6.01 -12.45
C MET A 36 -12.53 -4.78 -13.35
N ASN A 37 -12.24 -4.98 -14.64
CA ASN A 37 -12.12 -3.88 -15.59
C ASN A 37 -13.45 -3.14 -15.81
N ASN A 38 -14.58 -3.84 -15.83
CA ASN A 38 -15.90 -3.22 -15.95
C ASN A 38 -16.32 -2.45 -14.69
N SER A 39 -15.95 -2.91 -13.50
CA SER A 39 -16.13 -2.15 -12.25
C SER A 39 -15.20 -0.94 -12.17
N ILE A 40 -13.94 -1.05 -12.60
CA ILE A 40 -13.03 0.11 -12.75
C ILE A 40 -13.57 1.14 -13.74
N ILE A 41 -14.18 0.71 -14.85
CA ILE A 41 -14.82 1.59 -15.84
C ILE A 41 -16.09 2.25 -15.28
N SER A 42 -16.87 1.54 -14.45
CA SER A 42 -18.08 2.10 -13.84
C SER A 42 -17.76 3.08 -12.70
N GLU A 43 -16.68 2.86 -11.94
CA GLU A 43 -16.14 3.82 -10.96
C GLU A 43 -15.57 5.09 -11.63
N LYS A 44 -14.94 4.96 -12.81
CA LYS A 44 -14.47 6.11 -13.60
C LYS A 44 -15.60 6.98 -14.15
N LYS A 45 -16.87 6.53 -14.12
CA LYS A 45 -18.02 7.24 -14.73
C LYS A 45 -18.91 8.03 -13.76
N LYS A 46 -18.43 8.39 -12.56
CA LYS A 46 -19.17 9.27 -11.62
C LYS A 46 -18.40 10.47 -11.06
N ASN A 47 -17.57 11.14 -11.87
CA ASN A 47 -17.04 12.47 -11.52
C ASN A 47 -17.62 13.56 -12.43
N THR A 48 -18.91 13.86 -12.25
CA THR A 48 -19.56 15.06 -12.78
C THR A 48 -19.28 16.27 -11.87
N GLY A 49 -17.99 16.56 -11.64
CA GLY A 49 -17.48 17.65 -10.79
C GLY A 49 -16.13 18.17 -11.27
N ARG A 50 -15.75 19.38 -10.82
CA ARG A 50 -14.59 20.17 -11.31
C ARG A 50 -13.29 19.35 -11.35
N LYS A 51 -12.65 19.28 -12.53
CA LYS A 51 -11.42 18.53 -12.87
C LYS A 51 -10.12 18.87 -12.09
N ASN A 52 -10.21 19.56 -10.94
CA ASN A 52 -9.06 20.14 -10.24
C ASN A 52 -8.67 19.38 -8.96
N SER A 53 -9.20 18.19 -8.75
CA SER A 53 -8.82 17.34 -7.61
C SER A 53 -7.68 16.42 -8.03
N PHE A 54 -6.56 16.48 -7.30
CA PHE A 54 -5.48 15.50 -7.42
C PHE A 54 -5.98 14.08 -7.10
N THR A 55 -5.38 13.08 -7.72
CA THR A 55 -5.61 11.67 -7.35
C THR A 55 -4.91 11.33 -6.05
N GLU A 56 -5.28 10.23 -5.42
CA GLU A 56 -4.62 9.77 -4.18
C GLU A 56 -3.13 9.48 -4.40
N GLU A 57 -2.75 8.94 -5.57
CA GLU A 57 -1.32 8.74 -5.88
C GLU A 57 -0.58 10.08 -5.95
N GLN A 58 -1.18 11.10 -6.57
CA GLN A 58 -0.57 12.42 -6.63
C GLN A 58 -0.51 13.11 -5.26
N LEU A 59 -1.53 12.92 -4.42
CA LEU A 59 -1.53 13.43 -3.04
C LEU A 59 -0.43 12.79 -2.21
N ALA A 60 -0.29 11.46 -2.28
CA ALA A 60 0.79 10.74 -1.61
C ALA A 60 2.16 11.21 -2.10
N HIS A 61 2.34 11.42 -3.40
CA HIS A 61 3.60 11.94 -3.93
C HIS A 61 3.91 13.36 -3.44
N ILE A 62 2.91 14.27 -3.40
CA ILE A 62 3.07 15.62 -2.84
C ILE A 62 3.51 15.56 -1.37
N LEU A 63 2.90 14.67 -0.57
CA LEU A 63 3.26 14.49 0.82
C LEU A 63 4.69 13.93 0.98
N ALA A 64 5.08 12.95 0.15
CA ALA A 64 6.43 12.39 0.15
C ALA A 64 7.50 13.44 -0.22
N LEU A 65 7.23 14.31 -1.19
CA LEU A 65 8.11 15.43 -1.52
C LEU A 65 8.27 16.38 -0.32
N GLN A 66 7.17 16.71 0.34
CA GLN A 66 7.19 17.58 1.53
C GLN A 66 7.98 16.96 2.69
N ASP A 67 7.80 15.66 2.97
CA ASP A 67 8.52 14.94 4.03
C ASP A 67 10.04 14.95 3.79
N ARG A 68 10.47 14.87 2.53
CA ARG A 68 11.88 15.02 2.11
C ARG A 68 12.42 16.45 2.22
N GLY A 69 11.58 17.42 2.56
CA GLY A 69 11.96 18.82 2.70
C GLY A 69 11.89 19.65 1.42
N GLU A 70 11.24 19.15 0.36
CA GLU A 70 11.01 19.93 -0.86
C GLU A 70 10.15 21.17 -0.56
N LYS A 71 10.50 22.30 -1.17
CA LYS A 71 9.76 23.53 -0.94
C LYS A 71 8.42 23.47 -1.67
N ILE A 72 7.35 23.91 -1.00
CA ILE A 72 6.01 24.04 -1.60
C ILE A 72 6.02 24.82 -2.93
N THR A 73 6.94 25.77 -3.09
CA THR A 73 7.12 26.52 -4.36
C THR A 73 7.53 25.63 -5.52
N ASP A 74 8.40 24.64 -5.27
CA ASP A 74 8.96 23.76 -6.29
C ASP A 74 7.97 22.65 -6.63
N ILE A 75 7.28 22.10 -5.62
CA ILE A 75 6.16 21.18 -5.80
C ILE A 75 5.04 21.83 -6.63
N ALA A 76 4.66 23.07 -6.30
CA ALA A 76 3.64 23.81 -7.05
C ALA A 76 4.05 24.01 -8.52
N ARG A 77 5.33 24.27 -8.79
CA ARG A 77 5.87 24.40 -10.15
C ARG A 77 5.80 23.08 -10.91
N GLN A 78 6.19 21.98 -10.28
CA GLN A 78 6.17 20.63 -10.88
C GLN A 78 4.77 20.22 -11.32
N TYR A 79 3.76 20.55 -10.51
CA TYR A 79 2.36 20.23 -10.81
C TYR A 79 1.62 21.31 -11.58
N HIS A 80 2.29 22.41 -11.96
CA HIS A 80 1.70 23.55 -12.66
C HIS A 80 0.46 24.15 -11.95
N VAL A 81 0.50 24.23 -10.62
CA VAL A 81 -0.59 24.78 -9.79
C VAL A 81 -0.09 25.90 -8.88
N SER A 82 -1.02 26.60 -8.23
CA SER A 82 -0.67 27.58 -7.20
C SER A 82 -0.19 26.90 -5.91
N ARG A 83 0.62 27.60 -5.11
CA ARG A 83 1.00 27.12 -3.77
C ARG A 83 -0.23 26.89 -2.88
N GLN A 84 -1.24 27.74 -3.01
CA GLN A 84 -2.50 27.62 -2.28
C GLN A 84 -3.22 26.31 -2.62
N THR A 85 -3.15 25.88 -3.88
CA THR A 85 -3.66 24.58 -4.29
C THR A 85 -2.92 23.47 -3.55
N ILE A 86 -1.58 23.49 -3.52
CA ILE A 86 -0.78 22.48 -2.79
C ILE A 86 -1.17 22.42 -1.30
N TYR A 87 -1.25 23.57 -0.62
CA TYR A 87 -1.70 23.62 0.79
C TYR A 87 -3.09 23.02 1.00
N SER A 88 -4.05 23.36 0.14
CA SER A 88 -5.41 22.81 0.22
C SER A 88 -5.44 21.30 0.01
N GLN A 89 -4.56 20.76 -0.84
CA GLN A 89 -4.49 19.33 -1.12
C GLN A 89 -3.81 18.57 0.01
N ILE A 90 -2.73 19.10 0.59
CA ILE A 90 -2.11 18.54 1.80
C ILE A 90 -3.16 18.45 2.91
N LYS A 91 -3.90 19.54 3.17
CA LYS A 91 -4.97 19.53 4.18
C LYS A 91 -6.02 18.47 3.89
N ARG A 92 -6.39 18.29 2.63
CA ARG A 92 -7.35 17.26 2.23
C ARG A 92 -6.80 15.85 2.47
N ALA A 93 -5.52 15.61 2.26
CA ALA A 93 -4.92 14.29 2.46
C ALA A 93 -5.00 13.82 3.93
N TYR A 94 -5.05 14.74 4.91
CA TYR A 94 -5.30 14.41 6.32
C TYR A 94 -6.79 14.15 6.64
N ASN A 95 -7.71 14.51 5.74
CA ASN A 95 -9.14 14.20 5.80
C ASN A 95 -9.45 12.97 4.92
N PHE A 96 -8.70 11.90 5.12
CA PHE A 96 -8.65 10.74 4.23
C PHE A 96 -9.85 9.78 4.34
N SER A 97 -10.68 9.90 5.37
CA SER A 97 -11.87 9.08 5.60
C SER A 97 -12.94 9.89 6.33
N ASP A 98 -14.21 9.66 5.99
CA ASP A 98 -15.37 10.21 6.71
C ASP A 98 -15.75 9.39 7.94
N ASP A 99 -15.19 8.19 8.09
CA ASP A 99 -15.42 7.32 9.24
C ASP A 99 -14.75 7.94 10.49
N PRO A 100 -15.52 8.21 11.57
CA PRO A 100 -14.99 8.81 12.78
C PRO A 100 -14.07 7.89 13.59
N ASP A 101 -14.20 6.57 13.47
CA ASP A 101 -13.38 5.59 14.19
C ASP A 101 -12.06 5.30 13.47
N VAL A 102 -11.98 5.57 12.17
CA VAL A 102 -10.71 5.57 11.42
C VAL A 102 -9.85 6.77 11.84
N LYS A 103 -8.75 6.49 12.57
CA LYS A 103 -7.85 7.53 13.13
C LYS A 103 -6.51 7.65 12.41
N MET A 104 -6.11 6.65 11.64
CA MET A 104 -4.81 6.62 10.96
C MET A 104 -4.95 6.06 9.55
N ARG A 105 -4.16 6.57 8.62
CA ARG A 105 -3.90 5.96 7.32
C ARG A 105 -2.41 5.69 7.18
N MET A 106 -2.06 4.47 6.78
CA MET A 106 -0.73 4.13 6.29
C MET A 106 -0.75 4.09 4.77
N ASN A 107 0.12 4.87 4.15
CA ASN A 107 0.41 4.76 2.73
C ASN A 107 1.68 3.93 2.59
N PHE A 108 1.52 2.71 2.07
CA PHE A 108 2.64 1.86 1.69
C PHE A 108 3.15 2.30 0.32
N MET A 109 4.36 2.81 0.30
CA MET A 109 5.02 3.46 -0.83
C MET A 109 6.13 2.56 -1.35
N ASN A 110 6.39 2.58 -2.66
CA ASN A 110 7.62 2.07 -3.26
C ASN A 110 8.29 3.21 -4.02
N HIS A 111 9.50 3.58 -3.61
CA HIS A 111 10.07 4.88 -3.98
C HIS A 111 9.06 6.02 -3.73
N ASP A 112 8.58 6.65 -4.79
CA ASP A 112 7.65 7.78 -4.76
C ASP A 112 6.22 7.38 -5.18
N ASP A 113 6.00 6.10 -5.51
CA ASP A 113 4.72 5.57 -5.97
C ASP A 113 3.90 4.99 -4.82
N LEU A 114 2.64 5.40 -4.73
CA LEU A 114 1.67 4.83 -3.80
C LEU A 114 1.27 3.43 -4.26
N CYS A 115 1.48 2.42 -3.40
CA CYS A 115 1.14 1.04 -3.70
C CYS A 115 -0.15 0.58 -3.01
N THR A 116 -0.28 0.85 -1.70
CA THR A 116 -1.47 0.49 -0.92
C THR A 116 -1.76 1.57 0.10
N THR A 117 -3.02 1.99 0.24
CA THR A 117 -3.48 2.75 1.41
C THR A 117 -4.15 1.80 2.38
N ILE A 118 -3.92 1.98 3.67
CA ILE A 118 -4.47 1.18 4.77
C ILE A 118 -5.11 2.15 5.75
N ASP A 119 -6.44 2.22 5.78
CA ASP A 119 -7.20 2.97 6.79
C ASP A 119 -7.37 2.10 8.03
N ILE A 120 -7.07 2.64 9.20
CA ILE A 120 -6.95 1.89 10.44
C ILE A 120 -7.94 2.43 11.47
N ASP A 121 -8.83 1.55 11.92
CA ASP A 121 -9.70 1.70 13.07
C ASP A 121 -9.17 0.82 14.22
N PHE A 122 -8.43 1.45 15.13
CA PHE A 122 -7.87 0.78 16.30
C PHE A 122 -8.92 0.36 17.32
N ARG A 123 -10.08 1.03 17.35
CA ARG A 123 -11.10 0.78 18.37
C ARG A 123 -11.83 -0.53 18.12
N HIS A 124 -12.10 -0.82 16.85
CA HIS A 124 -12.80 -2.03 16.43
C HIS A 124 -11.88 -3.08 15.83
N GLU A 125 -10.56 -2.83 15.81
CA GLU A 125 -9.56 -3.72 15.22
C GLU A 125 -9.93 -4.05 13.77
N LYS A 126 -10.10 -3.00 12.95
CA LYS A 126 -10.43 -3.13 11.53
C LYS A 126 -9.51 -2.32 10.68
N ILE A 127 -9.22 -2.84 9.50
CA ILE A 127 -8.56 -2.10 8.44
C ILE A 127 -9.40 -2.11 7.17
N LYS A 128 -9.19 -1.09 6.34
CA LYS A 128 -9.69 -1.05 4.97
C LYS A 128 -8.57 -0.67 4.04
N ILE A 129 -8.37 -1.46 3.00
CA ILE A 129 -7.28 -1.24 2.06
C ILE A 129 -7.77 -0.75 0.70
N LYS A 130 -6.86 -0.10 -0.03
CA LYS A 130 -6.99 0.11 -1.47
C LYS A 130 -5.62 -0.04 -2.12
N ASN A 131 -5.55 -0.92 -3.12
CA ASN A 131 -4.34 -1.15 -3.90
C ASN A 131 -4.33 -0.26 -5.15
N TYR A 132 -3.17 0.33 -5.46
CA TYR A 132 -2.93 1.26 -6.57
C TYR A 132 -1.96 0.71 -7.62
N THR A 133 -1.47 -0.51 -7.40
CA THR A 133 -0.57 -1.23 -8.30
C THR A 133 -1.11 -2.60 -8.68
N ASP A 134 -0.88 -2.99 -9.93
CA ASP A 134 -1.16 -4.35 -10.42
C ASP A 134 -0.04 -5.34 -10.08
N GLN A 135 1.11 -4.85 -9.61
CA GLN A 135 2.25 -5.69 -9.22
C GLN A 135 2.07 -6.17 -7.78
N ILE A 136 1.75 -7.46 -7.62
CA ILE A 136 1.45 -8.10 -6.34
C ILE A 136 2.57 -7.90 -5.32
N ILE A 137 3.83 -7.99 -5.75
CA ILE A 137 5.02 -7.84 -4.89
C ILE A 137 5.13 -6.48 -4.21
N PHE A 138 4.43 -5.46 -4.72
CA PHE A 138 4.46 -4.11 -4.15
C PHE A 138 3.25 -3.79 -3.28
N ARG A 139 2.26 -4.68 -3.20
CA ARG A 139 1.09 -4.51 -2.34
C ARG A 139 1.44 -4.87 -0.91
N ALA A 140 0.91 -4.13 0.06
CA ALA A 140 1.16 -4.37 1.48
C ALA A 140 0.78 -5.80 1.92
N PHE A 141 -0.28 -6.37 1.35
CA PHE A 141 -0.81 -7.70 1.69
C PHE A 141 -0.72 -8.71 0.53
N GLY A 142 0.13 -8.42 -0.47
CA GLY A 142 0.31 -9.29 -1.63
C GLY A 142 -1.00 -9.60 -2.37
N VAL A 143 -1.41 -10.86 -2.35
CA VAL A 143 -2.62 -11.36 -3.01
C VAL A 143 -3.90 -11.15 -2.19
N VAL A 144 -3.77 -10.88 -0.89
CA VAL A 144 -4.91 -10.70 0.01
C VAL A 144 -5.53 -9.33 -0.23
N THR A 145 -6.80 -9.31 -0.65
CA THR A 145 -7.51 -8.06 -1.00
C THR A 145 -8.47 -7.58 0.07
N ASP A 146 -8.79 -8.42 1.05
CA ASP A 146 -9.66 -8.10 2.19
C ASP A 146 -8.99 -8.61 3.49
N PRO A 147 -7.84 -8.02 3.88
CA PRO A 147 -7.08 -8.45 5.06
C PRO A 147 -7.83 -8.12 6.34
N ASP A 148 -7.70 -8.99 7.34
CA ASP A 148 -8.22 -8.76 8.68
C ASP A 148 -7.20 -8.05 9.60
N TRP A 149 -7.50 -7.98 10.89
CA TRP A 149 -6.59 -7.36 11.86
C TRP A 149 -5.32 -8.18 12.10
N ALA A 150 -5.39 -9.50 12.05
CA ALA A 150 -4.22 -10.36 12.23
C ALA A 150 -3.28 -10.22 11.04
N ASP A 151 -3.82 -10.11 9.82
CA ASP A 151 -3.04 -9.77 8.62
C ASP A 151 -2.34 -8.41 8.78
N PHE A 152 -3.03 -7.42 9.34
CA PHE A 152 -2.45 -6.11 9.63
C PHE A 152 -1.29 -6.19 10.65
N GLU A 153 -1.48 -6.87 11.77
CA GLU A 153 -0.43 -7.06 12.78
C GLU A 153 0.78 -7.80 12.20
N TYR A 154 0.55 -8.82 11.38
CA TYR A 154 1.59 -9.54 10.66
C TYR A 154 2.35 -8.63 9.69
N PHE A 155 1.65 -7.81 8.90
CA PHE A 155 2.27 -6.82 8.02
C PHE A 155 3.17 -5.84 8.78
N LEU A 156 2.71 -5.31 9.92
CA LEU A 156 3.54 -4.40 10.73
C LEU A 156 4.81 -5.11 11.21
N GLU A 157 4.71 -6.37 11.63
CA GLU A 157 5.84 -7.17 12.09
C GLU A 157 6.86 -7.40 10.97
N GLU A 158 6.41 -7.71 9.75
CA GLU A 158 7.28 -7.91 8.59
C GLU A 158 8.04 -6.64 8.17
N ARG A 159 7.54 -5.46 8.52
CA ARG A 159 8.21 -4.16 8.30
C ARG A 159 9.11 -3.74 9.46
N CYS A 160 9.38 -4.65 10.40
CA CYS A 160 10.28 -4.46 11.53
C CYS A 160 11.46 -5.44 11.50
N PHE A 161 12.50 -5.14 12.27
CA PHE A 161 13.59 -6.10 12.48
C PHE A 161 13.08 -7.28 13.32
N PRO A 162 13.50 -8.54 13.08
CA PRO A 162 12.90 -9.70 13.76
C PRO A 162 12.89 -9.59 15.29
N ARG A 163 11.80 -10.01 15.96
CA ARG A 163 11.74 -10.07 17.44
C ARG A 163 12.87 -10.89 18.06
N THR A 164 13.38 -11.89 17.35
CA THR A 164 14.46 -12.78 17.79
C THR A 164 15.85 -12.24 17.48
N ARG A 165 15.96 -11.04 16.89
CA ARG A 165 17.24 -10.40 16.54
C ARG A 165 18.12 -10.22 17.76
N ASP A 166 19.38 -10.63 17.64
CA ASP A 166 20.36 -10.44 18.69
C ASP A 166 20.58 -8.94 18.96
N HIS A 167 20.87 -8.58 20.21
CA HIS A 167 20.97 -7.18 20.67
C HIS A 167 19.71 -6.32 20.52
N ARG A 168 18.51 -6.91 20.37
CA ARG A 168 17.22 -6.18 20.28
C ARG A 168 17.07 -5.05 21.32
N LYS A 169 17.47 -5.28 22.57
CA LYS A 169 17.32 -4.28 23.64
C LYS A 169 18.14 -3.01 23.38
N ASP A 170 19.31 -3.15 22.76
CA ASP A 170 20.17 -2.02 22.45
C ASP A 170 19.61 -1.24 21.26
N ILE A 171 19.14 -1.94 20.21
CA ILE A 171 18.43 -1.33 19.06
C ILE A 171 17.22 -0.52 19.53
N LEU A 172 16.37 -1.09 20.39
CA LEU A 172 15.21 -0.38 20.93
C LEU A 172 15.63 0.86 21.74
N ARG A 173 16.70 0.76 22.54
CA ARG A 173 17.23 1.88 23.31
C ARG A 173 17.74 3.01 22.41
N GLU A 174 18.43 2.69 21.32
CA GLU A 174 18.90 3.64 20.32
C GLU A 174 17.73 4.37 19.62
N MET A 175 16.63 3.67 19.37
CA MET A 175 15.39 4.26 18.84
C MET A 175 14.58 5.05 19.89
N GLY A 176 14.96 4.97 21.17
CA GLY A 176 14.23 5.55 22.30
C GLY A 176 12.91 4.83 22.61
N LEU A 177 12.81 3.54 22.31
CA LEU A 177 11.63 2.71 22.53
C LEU A 177 11.76 1.83 23.78
N PRO A 178 10.74 1.77 24.65
CA PRO A 178 10.81 1.02 25.91
C PRO A 178 10.64 -0.50 25.73
N PHE A 179 9.96 -0.92 24.67
CA PHE A 179 9.71 -2.32 24.34
C PHE A 179 9.50 -2.48 22.83
N TYR A 180 9.46 -3.73 22.37
CA TYR A 180 9.22 -4.02 20.97
C TYR A 180 7.74 -3.86 20.65
N ASP A 181 7.42 -2.79 19.94
CA ASP A 181 6.08 -2.47 19.43
C ASP A 181 6.22 -2.15 17.94
N PRO A 182 5.63 -2.96 17.03
CA PRO A 182 5.79 -2.76 15.60
C PRO A 182 5.34 -1.38 15.11
N LEU A 183 4.24 -0.85 15.66
CA LEU A 183 3.73 0.46 15.25
C LEU A 183 4.72 1.56 15.64
N LEU A 184 5.24 1.54 16.87
CA LEU A 184 6.25 2.51 17.31
C LEU A 184 7.58 2.38 16.55
N ILE A 185 7.99 1.16 16.22
CA ILE A 185 9.18 0.92 15.39
C ILE A 185 8.97 1.54 14.01
N ILE A 186 7.84 1.28 13.35
CA ILE A 186 7.51 1.85 12.04
C ILE A 186 7.43 3.38 12.11
N GLU A 187 6.89 3.97 13.18
CA GLU A 187 6.92 5.42 13.36
C GLU A 187 8.34 6.01 13.39
N LYS A 188 9.32 5.25 13.88
CA LYS A 188 10.74 5.66 13.92
C LYS A 188 11.48 5.38 12.63
N THR A 189 11.16 4.28 11.94
CA THR A 189 11.94 3.77 10.80
C THR A 189 11.25 3.98 9.45
N GLN A 190 10.00 4.44 9.45
CA GLN A 190 9.08 4.42 8.31
C GLN A 190 8.91 2.99 7.74
N GLY A 191 9.14 1.94 8.54
CA GLY A 191 9.11 0.56 8.09
C GLY A 191 10.05 0.28 6.91
N ARG A 192 11.20 0.98 6.83
CA ARG A 192 12.21 0.80 5.78
C ARG A 192 13.05 -0.44 6.05
N MET A 193 13.30 -1.23 5.00
CA MET A 193 14.15 -2.41 5.05
C MET A 193 15.35 -2.23 4.11
N SER A 194 16.45 -2.95 4.35
CA SER A 194 17.69 -2.80 3.58
C SER A 194 17.66 -3.43 2.20
N ASP A 195 16.71 -4.34 1.96
CA ASP A 195 16.56 -5.18 0.78
C ASP A 195 15.50 -4.67 -0.21
N ASP A 196 14.78 -3.59 0.12
CA ASP A 196 13.77 -2.98 -0.74
C ASP A 196 13.77 -1.44 -0.70
N HIS A 197 12.89 -0.86 -1.51
CA HIS A 197 12.65 0.59 -1.57
C HIS A 197 11.28 0.96 -0.98
N GLN A 198 10.68 0.05 -0.21
CA GLN A 198 9.36 0.21 0.34
C GLN A 198 9.42 0.92 1.69
N TRP A 199 8.41 1.75 1.95
CA TRP A 199 8.31 2.49 3.20
C TRP A 199 6.86 2.88 3.48
N ILE A 200 6.59 3.25 4.72
CA ILE A 200 5.27 3.60 5.21
C ILE A 200 5.25 5.07 5.58
N MET A 201 4.37 5.82 4.92
CA MET A 201 4.02 7.17 5.32
C MET A 201 2.76 7.11 6.18
N ILE A 202 2.84 7.66 7.40
CA ILE A 202 1.74 7.66 8.36
C ILE A 202 1.03 9.01 8.34
N LEU A 203 -0.28 8.99 8.13
CA LEU A 203 -1.17 10.14 8.29
C LEU A 203 -2.08 9.88 9.49
N LYS A 204 -2.13 10.82 10.43
CA LYS A 204 -3.00 10.75 11.61
C LYS A 204 -4.06 11.83 11.51
N LYS A 205 -5.31 11.49 11.84
CA LYS A 205 -6.31 12.54 12.07
C LYS A 205 -6.00 13.23 13.39
N GLU A 206 -6.12 14.56 13.40
CA GLU A 206 -6.20 15.29 14.65
C GLU A 206 -7.51 14.88 15.36
N GLY A 207 -7.38 14.50 16.63
CA GLY A 207 -8.48 14.02 17.47
C GLY A 207 -9.34 15.15 18.02
#